data_AF-A0A6P7M8E0-F1
#
_entry.id   AF-A0A6P7M8E0-F1
#
_cell.length_a   1.000
_cell.length_b   1.000
_cell.length_c   1.000
_cell.angle_alpha   90.00
_cell.angle_beta   90.00
_cell.angle_gamma   90.00
#
_symmetry.space_group_name_H-M   'P 1'
#
loop_
_entity.id
_entity.type
_entity.pdbx_description
1 polymer ?
#
loop_
_entity_poly.entity_id
_entity_poly.type
_entity_poly.pdbx_seq_one_letter_code
_entity_poly.pdbx_strand_id
1 'polypeptide(L)'
;MTTVPLKIAGGFSDLQPATERIQNYCNEVKKQVEAKTNQKYVEFKAVTYRSQIVAGMNYIIEIQVNECHYIHVKLHQELPCNGGKIVLINVQENHKKDDPLVPF
;
A
#
# COMPACT_ATOMS: atom_id res chain seq x y z
N MET A 1 19.34 21.40 8.53
CA MET A 1 19.81 20.02 8.40
C MET A 1 18.60 19.11 8.52
N THR A 2 18.03 18.65 7.39
CA THR A 2 16.97 17.65 7.42
C THR A 2 17.63 16.30 7.73
N THR A 3 17.38 15.76 8.91
CA THR A 3 17.77 14.40 9.26
C THR A 3 17.13 13.46 8.25
N VAL A 4 17.92 12.73 7.47
CA VAL A 4 17.40 11.63 6.66
C VAL A 4 17.11 10.50 7.65
N PRO A 5 15.84 10.12 7.89
CA PRO A 5 15.54 9.06 8.83
C PRO A 5 16.22 7.77 8.37
N LEU A 6 16.94 7.13 9.29
CA LEU A 6 17.69 5.90 9.03
C LEU A 6 16.70 4.80 8.60
N LYS A 7 16.84 4.29 7.38
CA LYS A 7 16.04 3.16 6.89
C LYS A 7 16.57 1.86 7.49
N ILE A 8 15.96 1.41 8.59
CA ILE A 8 16.33 0.16 9.26
C ILE A 8 15.48 -0.99 8.69
N ALA A 9 16.11 -2.14 8.42
CA ALA A 9 15.40 -3.35 8.03
C ALA A 9 14.36 -3.75 9.09
N GLY A 10 13.14 -4.06 8.64
CA GLY A 10 12.02 -4.39 9.52
C GLY A 10 11.25 -3.19 10.09
N GLY A 11 11.76 -1.97 10.03
CA GLY A 11 11.02 -0.76 10.42
C GLY A 11 10.14 -0.22 9.29
N PHE A 12 8.92 0.22 9.62
CA PHE A 12 8.10 1.01 8.69
C PHE A 12 8.58 2.46 8.68
N SER A 13 8.53 3.09 7.50
CA SER A 13 8.75 4.51 7.33
C SER A 13 7.65 5.34 7.99
N ASP A 14 7.91 6.64 8.11
CA ASP A 14 6.87 7.64 8.28
C ASP A 14 5.83 7.57 7.15
N LEU A 15 4.65 8.14 7.41
CA LEU A 15 3.57 8.25 6.43
C LEU A 15 4.00 9.19 5.30
N GLN A 16 3.79 8.76 4.06
CA GLN A 16 4.17 9.52 2.87
C GLN A 16 2.99 9.62 1.90
N PRO A 17 2.88 10.71 1.11
CA PRO A 17 1.90 10.77 0.03
C PRO A 17 2.21 9.71 -1.03
N ALA A 18 1.17 9.08 -1.58
CA ALA A 18 1.32 8.12 -2.65
C ALA A 18 1.92 8.79 -3.91
N THR A 19 2.86 8.09 -4.53
CA THR A 19 3.47 8.51 -5.81
C THR A 19 2.82 7.76 -6.97
N GLU A 20 3.07 8.18 -8.21
CA GLU A 20 2.62 7.45 -9.41
C GLU A 20 3.04 5.98 -9.40
N ARG A 21 4.24 5.67 -8.88
CA ARG A 21 4.72 4.29 -8.75
C ARG A 21 3.85 3.48 -7.78
N ILE A 22 3.46 4.07 -6.64
CA ILE A 22 2.58 3.42 -5.67
C ILE A 22 1.18 3.20 -6.27
N GLN A 23 0.66 4.19 -7.00
CA GLN A 23 -0.61 4.03 -7.72
C GLN A 23 -0.53 2.88 -8.75
N ASN A 24 0.57 2.76 -9.48
CA ASN A 24 0.76 1.67 -10.44
C ASN A 24 0.79 0.30 -9.77
N TYR A 25 1.42 0.16 -8.60
CA TYR A 25 1.37 -1.07 -7.81
C TYR A 25 -0.06 -1.42 -7.39
N CYS A 26 -0.83 -0.44 -6.93
CA CYS A 26 -2.25 -0.63 -6.62
C CYS A 26 -3.05 -1.08 -7.86
N ASN A 27 -2.82 -0.45 -9.01
CA ASN A 27 -3.51 -0.79 -10.26
C ASN A 27 -3.22 -2.23 -10.70
N GLU A 28 -1.97 -2.70 -10.55
CA GLU A 28 -1.56 -4.07 -10.89
C GLU A 28 -2.34 -5.13 -10.10
N VAL A 29 -2.58 -4.87 -8.81
CA VAL A 29 -3.30 -5.81 -7.92
C VAL A 29 -4.80 -5.55 -7.82
N LYS A 30 -5.35 -4.50 -8.45
CA LYS A 30 -6.76 -4.08 -8.29
C LYS A 30 -7.74 -5.23 -8.48
N LYS A 31 -7.56 -6.05 -9.52
CA LYS A 31 -8.43 -7.22 -9.77
C LYS A 31 -8.39 -8.24 -8.64
N GLN A 32 -7.23 -8.44 -8.01
CA GLN A 32 -7.07 -9.34 -6.86
C GLN A 32 -7.75 -8.76 -5.61
N VAL A 33 -7.64 -7.45 -5.41
CA VAL A 33 -8.33 -6.74 -4.32
C VAL A 33 -9.85 -6.88 -4.48
N GLU A 34 -10.39 -6.57 -5.66
CA GLU A 34 -11.81 -6.73 -5.97
C GLU A 34 -12.32 -8.17 -5.78
N ALA A 35 -11.52 -9.16 -6.19
CA ALA A 35 -11.86 -10.57 -5.98
C ALA A 35 -11.86 -10.94 -4.49
N LYS A 36 -10.91 -10.42 -3.69
CA LYS A 36 -10.77 -10.71 -2.26
C LYS A 36 -11.87 -10.05 -1.43
N THR A 37 -12.31 -8.83 -1.79
CA THR A 37 -13.37 -8.11 -1.10
C THR A 37 -14.76 -8.41 -1.65
N ASN A 38 -14.87 -9.13 -2.77
CA ASN A 38 -16.11 -9.35 -3.51
C ASN A 38 -16.83 -8.04 -3.88
N GLN A 39 -16.07 -7.00 -4.21
CA GLN A 39 -16.55 -5.68 -4.59
C GLN A 39 -15.91 -5.20 -5.90
N LYS A 40 -16.55 -4.25 -6.57
CA LYS A 40 -15.99 -3.53 -7.73
C LYS A 40 -15.76 -2.09 -7.35
N TYR A 41 -14.55 -1.59 -7.62
CA TYR A 41 -14.16 -0.25 -7.24
C TYR A 41 -14.04 0.63 -8.48
N VAL A 42 -14.95 1.60 -8.64
CA VAL A 42 -14.87 2.58 -9.73
C VAL A 42 -13.71 3.54 -9.44
N GLU A 43 -13.71 4.16 -8.26
CA GLU A 43 -12.59 4.92 -7.72
C GLU A 43 -11.58 3.96 -7.08
N PHE A 44 -10.28 4.17 -7.32
CA PHE A 44 -9.23 3.31 -6.75
C PHE A 44 -7.91 4.07 -6.67
N LYS A 45 -7.90 5.13 -5.87
CA LYS A 45 -6.80 6.09 -5.80
C LYS A 45 -5.97 5.90 -4.55
N ALA A 46 -4.68 5.58 -4.71
CA ALA A 46 -3.72 5.57 -3.61
C ALA A 46 -3.53 7.01 -3.09
N VAL A 47 -3.60 7.17 -1.77
CA VAL A 47 -3.55 8.49 -1.11
C VAL A 47 -2.28 8.64 -0.29
N THR A 48 -2.07 7.74 0.67
CA THR A 48 -0.86 7.70 1.49
C THR A 48 -0.32 6.28 1.61
N TYR A 49 0.95 6.16 1.98
CA TYR A 49 1.57 4.87 2.21
C TYR A 49 2.69 4.91 3.25
N ARG A 50 3.04 3.74 3.76
CA ARG A 50 4.27 3.45 4.48
C ARG A 50 5.02 2.34 3.76
N SER A 51 6.34 2.34 3.87
CA SER A 51 7.19 1.28 3.32
C SER A 51 8.06 0.64 4.39
N GLN A 52 8.43 -0.62 4.19
CA GLN A 52 9.30 -1.37 5.09
C GLN A 52 10.28 -2.20 4.26
N ILE A 53 11.57 -2.08 4.60
CA ILE A 53 12.63 -2.89 3.98
C ILE A 53 12.62 -4.28 4.62
N VAL A 54 12.55 -5.32 3.80
CA VAL A 54 12.65 -6.74 4.18
C VAL A 54 13.54 -7.47 3.16
N ALA A 55 13.38 -8.78 2.98
CA ALA A 55 13.88 -9.48 1.78
C ALA A 55 13.02 -9.07 0.55
N GLY A 56 13.09 -7.80 0.17
CA GLY A 56 12.14 -7.12 -0.71
C GLY A 56 11.66 -5.82 -0.07
N MET A 57 10.47 -5.35 -0.46
CA MET A 57 9.83 -4.19 0.17
C MET A 57 8.36 -4.47 0.46
N ASN A 58 7.94 -4.24 1.70
CA ASN A 58 6.52 -4.19 2.01
C ASN A 58 6.00 -2.76 1.86
N TYR A 59 4.76 -2.62 1.41
CA TYR A 59 4.02 -1.37 1.37
C TYR A 59 2.69 -1.56 2.06
N ILE A 60 2.31 -0.60 2.89
CA ILE A 60 0.94 -0.47 3.38
C ILE A 60 0.40 0.83 2.83
N ILE A 61 -0.71 0.77 2.13
CA ILE A 61 -1.21 1.84 1.27
C ILE A 61 -2.68 2.08 1.59
N GLU A 62 -3.01 3.34 1.84
CA GLU A 62 -4.38 3.83 1.93
C GLU A 62 -4.89 4.11 0.51
N ILE A 63 -6.04 3.53 0.17
CA ILE A 63 -6.69 3.70 -1.13
C ILE A 63 -8.09 4.23 -0.92
N GLN A 64 -8.38 5.37 -1.54
CA GLN A 64 -9.73 5.92 -1.65
C GLN A 64 -10.52 5.11 -2.68
N VAL A 65 -11.67 4.59 -2.27
CA VAL A 65 -12.57 3.79 -3.12
C VAL A 65 -13.94 4.45 -3.34
N ASN A 66 -14.23 5.50 -2.59
CA ASN A 66 -15.34 6.45 -2.80
C ASN A 66 -15.05 7.75 -2.02
N GLU A 67 -15.90 8.77 -2.09
CA GLU A 67 -15.74 10.06 -1.39
C GLU A 67 -15.44 9.91 0.11
N CYS A 68 -16.12 8.98 0.78
CA CYS A 68 -16.01 8.77 2.23
C CYS A 68 -15.47 7.38 2.63
N HIS A 69 -15.09 6.54 1.68
CA HIS A 69 -14.71 5.15 1.94
C HIS A 69 -13.31 4.84 1.43
N TYR A 70 -12.55 4.17 2.30
CA TYR A 70 -11.17 3.83 2.10
C TYR A 70 -10.95 2.34 2.41
N ILE A 71 -9.91 1.80 1.82
CA ILE A 71 -9.36 0.49 2.16
C ILE A 71 -7.87 0.66 2.43
N HIS A 72 -7.32 -0.19 3.29
CA HIS A 72 -5.88 -0.30 3.47
C HIS A 72 -5.39 -1.60 2.85
N VAL A 73 -4.31 -1.51 2.09
CA VAL A 73 -3.79 -2.64 1.32
C VAL A 73 -2.34 -2.86 1.68
N LYS A 74 -1.98 -4.11 1.94
CA LYS A 74 -0.59 -4.52 2.16
C LYS A 74 -0.08 -5.24 0.93
N LEU A 75 1.00 -4.73 0.36
CA LEU A 75 1.69 -5.30 -0.78
C LEU A 75 3.11 -5.73 -0.40
N HIS A 76 3.63 -6.72 -1.11
CA HIS A 76 5.03 -7.10 -1.09
C HIS A 76 5.61 -6.98 -2.50
N GLN A 77 6.71 -6.25 -2.63
CA GLN A 77 7.55 -6.23 -3.81
C GLN A 77 8.71 -7.18 -3.59
N GLU A 78 8.78 -8.22 -4.42
CA GLU A 78 9.88 -9.17 -4.41
C GLU A 78 11.21 -8.49 -4.81
N LEU A 79 12.34 -9.09 -4.43
CA LEU A 79 13.64 -8.66 -4.93
C LEU A 79 13.76 -8.87 -6.45
N PRO A 80 14.57 -8.08 -7.17
CA PRO A 80 14.78 -8.24 -8.61
C PRO A 80 15.26 -9.66 -9.01
N CYS A 81 16.11 -10.29 -8.19
CA CYS A 81 16.55 -11.67 -8.41
C CYS A 81 15.42 -12.71 -8.35
N ASN A 82 14.28 -12.35 -7.76
CA ASN A 82 13.09 -13.18 -7.67
C ASN A 82 12.00 -12.78 -8.67
N GLY A 83 12.28 -11.82 -9.56
CA GLY A 83 11.35 -11.35 -10.60
C GLY A 83 10.68 -10.01 -10.29
N GLY A 84 10.85 -9.45 -9.10
CA GLY A 84 10.42 -8.09 -8.78
C GLY A 84 8.91 -7.87 -8.77
N LYS A 85 8.10 -8.93 -8.64
CA LYS A 85 6.64 -8.87 -8.74
C LYS A 85 6.01 -8.13 -7.58
N ILE A 86 4.85 -7.53 -7.81
CA ILE A 86 3.99 -6.97 -6.78
C ILE A 86 2.95 -8.01 -6.39
N VAL A 87 2.97 -8.40 -5.11
CA VAL A 87 2.10 -9.41 -4.54
C VAL A 87 1.16 -8.75 -3.53
N LEU A 88 -0.14 -8.97 -3.71
CA LEU A 88 -1.13 -8.59 -2.70
C LEU A 88 -1.03 -9.52 -1.49
N ILE A 89 -0.74 -8.96 -0.32
CA ILE A 89 -0.65 -9.72 0.93
C ILE A 89 -1.98 -9.67 1.67
N ASN A 90 -2.52 -8.47 1.89
CA ASN A 90 -3.75 -8.32 2.66
C ASN A 90 -4.54 -7.06 2.30
N VAL A 91 -5.83 -7.05 2.64
CA VAL A 91 -6.77 -5.94 2.45
C VAL A 91 -7.55 -5.77 3.75
N GLN A 92 -7.67 -4.55 4.23
CA GLN A 92 -8.60 -4.15 5.29
C GLN A 92 -9.63 -3.19 4.70
N GLU A 93 -10.90 -3.51 4.92
CA GLU A 93 -12.05 -2.75 4.42
C GLU A 93 -12.62 -1.83 5.51
N ASN A 94 -13.59 -0.99 5.15
CA ASN A 94 -14.35 -0.12 6.05
C ASN A 94 -13.54 0.98 6.75
N HIS A 95 -12.50 1.48 6.08
CA HIS A 95 -11.74 2.64 6.56
C HIS A 95 -12.36 3.97 6.10
N LYS A 96 -12.03 5.04 6.85
CA LYS A 96 -12.39 6.44 6.56
C LYS A 96 -11.13 7.28 6.32
N LYS A 97 -11.31 8.49 5.77
CA LYS A 97 -10.25 9.41 5.33
C LYS A 97 -9.17 9.74 6.39
N ASP A 98 -9.52 9.67 7.66
CA ASP A 98 -8.64 10.06 8.77
C ASP A 98 -8.26 8.87 9.67
N ASP A 99 -8.58 7.64 9.24
CA ASP A 99 -8.16 6.45 9.96
C ASP A 99 -6.63 6.31 9.90
N PRO A 100 -5.97 5.95 11.00
CA PRO A 100 -4.53 5.85 11.00
C PRO A 100 -4.06 4.66 10.15
N LEU A 101 -3.13 4.91 9.24
CA LEU A 101 -2.46 3.85 8.48
C LEU A 101 -1.39 3.17 9.37
N VAL A 102 -1.82 2.14 10.10
CA VAL A 102 -0.98 1.32 11.00
C VAL A 102 -0.55 0.01 10.34
N PRO A 103 0.60 -0.56 10.73
CA PRO A 103 1.00 -1.89 10.26
C PRO A 103 0.02 -3.00 10.62
N PHE A 104 -0.30 -3.88 9.67
CA PHE A 104 -1.15 -5.07 9.82
C PHE A 104 -0.66 -6.27 9.00
#